data_AF-A0A200QVK6-F1
#
_entry.id   AF-A0A200QVK6-F1
#
_cell.length_a   1.000
_cell.length_b   1.000
_cell.length_c   1.000
_cell.angle_alpha   90.00
_cell.angle_beta   90.00
_cell.angle_gamma   90.00
#
_symmetry.space_group_name_H-M   'P 1'
#
loop_
_entity.id
_entity.type
_entity.pdbx_description
1 polymer ?
#
loop_
_entity_poly.entity_id
_entity_poly.type
_entity_poly.pdbx_seq_one_letter_code
_entity_poly.pdbx_strand_id
1 'polypeptide(L)' 'MASSSVLVSGCFKSIFSFGDSLADTGNKLCWLGDKPSNIGRFPYGETYFHRPTGRSCDGRLVVDFIGMYHN' A
#
# COMPACT_ATOMS: atom_id res chain seq x y z
N MET A 1 19.74 -6.83 34.73
CA MET A 1 18.65 -7.49 33.98
C MET A 1 18.89 -7.23 32.51
N ALA A 2 19.41 -8.21 31.77
CA ALA A 2 19.61 -8.08 30.33
C ALA A 2 18.26 -8.29 29.62
N SER A 3 17.86 -7.33 28.79
CA SER A 3 16.68 -7.47 27.93
C SER A 3 17.05 -8.40 26.77
N SER A 4 16.57 -9.65 26.83
CA SER A 4 16.70 -10.59 25.73
C SER A 4 15.74 -10.16 24.62
N SER A 5 16.26 -9.60 23.54
CA SER A 5 15.50 -9.37 22.31
C SER A 5 15.09 -10.72 21.73
N VAL A 6 13.82 -11.09 21.86
CA VAL A 6 13.25 -12.24 21.17
C VAL A 6 13.25 -11.91 19.68
N LEU A 7 14.23 -12.41 18.95
CA LEU A 7 14.17 -12.41 17.49
C LEU A 7 13.12 -13.44 17.09
N VAL A 8 11.95 -12.97 16.65
CA VAL A 8 10.97 -13.80 15.97
C VAL A 8 11.62 -14.29 14.68
N SER A 9 11.98 -15.57 14.66
CA SER A 9 12.41 -16.28 13.45
C SER A 9 11.20 -17.04 12.90
N GLY A 10 10.40 -16.38 12.08
CA GLY A 10 9.21 -16.97 11.47
C GLY A 10 8.79 -16.26 10.19
N CYS A 11 8.17 -16.98 9.26
CA CYS A 11 7.60 -16.40 8.06
C CYS A 11 6.25 -15.75 8.42
N PHE A 12 6.07 -14.47 8.08
CA PHE A 12 4.81 -13.77 8.30
C PHE A 12 3.84 -14.11 7.16
N LYS A 13 2.65 -14.59 7.51
CA LYS A 13 1.61 -14.94 6.53
C LYS A 13 0.84 -13.72 6.00
N SER A 14 0.90 -12.60 6.71
CA SER A 14 0.12 -11.41 6.40
C SER A 14 0.79 -10.15 6.92
N ILE A 15 0.58 -9.04 6.21
CA ILE A 15 1.02 -7.69 6.61
C ILE A 15 -0.22 -6.83 6.81
N PHE A 16 -0.29 -6.13 7.94
CA PHE A 16 -1.25 -5.06 8.17
C PHE A 16 -0.51 -3.73 8.06
N SER A 17 -0.91 -2.90 7.11
CA SER A 17 -0.28 -1.60 6.85
C SER A 17 -1.20 -0.47 7.29
N PHE A 18 -0.68 0.41 8.13
CA PHE A 18 -1.36 1.61 8.59
C PHE A 18 -0.59 2.84 8.10
N GLY A 19 -1.30 3.92 7.80
CA GLY A 19 -0.67 5.16 7.37
C GLY A 19 -1.63 6.05 6.62
N ASP A 20 -1.06 6.86 5.74
CA ASP A 20 -1.74 7.82 4.90
C ASP A 20 -1.69 7.40 3.42
N SER A 21 -1.73 8.37 2.52
CA SER A 21 -1.57 8.22 1.08
C SER A 21 -0.39 7.33 0.63
N LEU A 22 0.71 7.28 1.37
CA LEU A 22 1.89 6.47 1.02
C LEU A 22 1.71 4.97 1.29
N ALA A 23 0.75 4.62 2.15
CA ALA A 23 0.37 3.25 2.47
C ALA A 23 -0.99 2.86 1.86
N ASP A 24 -1.77 3.84 1.40
CA ASP A 24 -3.13 3.64 0.93
C ASP A 24 -3.19 3.04 -0.49
N THR A 25 -3.63 1.78 -0.58
CA THR A 25 -3.79 1.07 -1.84
C THR A 25 -5.14 1.34 -2.54
N GLY A 26 -5.96 2.26 -2.05
CA GLY A 26 -7.24 2.65 -2.67
C GLY A 26 -8.41 2.90 -1.69
N ASN A 27 -8.17 2.81 -0.37
CA ASN A 27 -9.17 3.05 0.68
C ASN A 27 -9.79 4.44 0.57
N LYS A 28 -9.00 5.49 0.32
CA LYS A 28 -9.54 6.85 0.14
C LYS A 28 -10.50 6.94 -1.05
N LEU A 29 -10.17 6.29 -2.17
CA LEU A 29 -11.04 6.29 -3.34
C LEU A 29 -12.33 5.51 -3.07
N CYS A 30 -12.24 4.37 -2.38
CA CYS A 30 -13.39 3.59 -1.96
C CYS A 30 -14.31 4.38 -1.01
N TRP A 31 -13.74 5.10 -0.04
CA TRP A 31 -14.49 5.92 0.90
C TRP A 31 -15.18 7.14 0.26
N LEU A 32 -14.55 7.74 -0.76
CA LEU A 32 -15.12 8.88 -1.48
C LEU A 32 -16.29 8.50 -2.39
N GLY A 33 -16.36 7.26 -2.86
CA GLY A 33 -17.37 6.80 -3.82
C GLY A 33 -17.30 7.62 -5.12
N ASP A 34 -18.44 8.16 -5.56
CA ASP A 34 -18.55 8.95 -6.80
C ASP A 34 -18.04 10.38 -6.67
N LYS A 35 -17.56 10.80 -5.49
CA LYS A 35 -17.01 12.15 -5.30
C LYS A 35 -15.73 12.31 -6.12
N PRO A 36 -15.53 13.49 -6.74
CA PRO A 36 -14.33 13.74 -7.53
C PRO A 36 -13.08 13.60 -6.67
N SER A 37 -12.07 12.91 -7.21
CA SER A 37 -10.81 12.63 -6.54
C SER A 37 -9.67 12.61 -7.56
N ASN A 38 -8.55 13.27 -7.22
CA ASN A 38 -7.39 13.34 -8.09
C ASN A 38 -6.74 11.96 -8.29
N ILE A 39 -6.73 11.11 -7.25
CA ILE A 39 -6.15 9.76 -7.27
C ILE A 39 -7.01 8.73 -8.03
N GLY A 40 -8.26 9.08 -8.35
CA GLY A 40 -9.16 8.26 -9.17
C GLY A 40 -9.06 8.56 -10.67
N ARG A 41 -8.06 9.34 -11.09
CA ARG A 41 -7.90 9.81 -12.46
C ARG A 41 -6.42 9.77 -12.87
N PHE A 42 -6.17 9.82 -14.17
CA PHE A 42 -4.83 10.04 -14.69
C PHE A 42 -4.26 11.38 -14.15
N PRO A 43 -2.93 11.44 -13.88
CA PRO A 43 -1.91 10.46 -14.26
C PRO A 43 -1.72 9.30 -13.26
N TYR A 44 -2.47 9.21 -12.17
CA TYR A 44 -2.20 8.19 -11.14
C TYR A 44 -2.47 6.77 -11.64
N GLY A 45 -1.42 5.96 -11.78
CA GLY A 45 -1.47 4.54 -12.14
C GLY A 45 -1.27 4.28 -13.64
N GLU A 46 -0.94 5.30 -14.41
CA GLU A 46 -0.55 5.25 -15.83
C GLU A 46 0.70 4.41 -16.07
N THR A 47 1.78 4.59 -15.30
CA THR A 47 3.09 3.95 -15.57
C THR A 47 3.07 2.43 -15.36
N TYR A 48 2.48 1.93 -14.26
CA TYR A 48 2.55 0.50 -13.92
C TYR A 48 1.24 -0.28 -14.12
N PHE A 49 0.09 0.28 -13.71
CA PHE A 49 -1.19 -0.43 -13.79
C PHE A 49 -1.98 -0.11 -15.06
N HIS A 50 -1.57 0.93 -15.78
CA HIS A 50 -2.22 1.49 -16.97
C HIS A 50 -3.69 1.86 -16.74
N ARG A 51 -4.05 2.18 -15.49
CA ARG A 51 -5.38 2.66 -15.09
C ARG A 51 -5.32 3.33 -13.71
N PRO A 52 -6.26 4.23 -13.39
CA PRO A 52 -6.44 4.73 -12.04
C PRO A 52 -6.70 3.61 -11.03
N THR A 53 -5.95 3.65 -9.93
CA THR A 53 -6.05 2.64 -8.84
C THR A 53 -6.52 3.23 -7.52
N GLY A 54 -6.58 4.56 -7.38
CA GLY A 54 -6.80 5.20 -6.08
C GLY A 54 -5.53 5.33 -5.23
N ARG A 55 -4.37 4.94 -5.76
CA ARG A 55 -3.07 5.14 -5.11
C ARG A 55 -2.55 6.53 -5.39
N SER A 56 -1.87 7.13 -4.42
CA SER A 56 -1.26 8.47 -4.56
C SER A 56 0.10 8.42 -5.26
N CYS A 57 0.28 7.50 -6.21
CA CYS A 57 1.47 7.37 -7.05
C CYS A 57 1.13 6.76 -8.41
N ASP A 58 2.10 6.71 -9.30
CA ASP A 58 1.93 6.20 -10.66
C ASP A 58 2.13 4.66 -10.79
N GLY A 59 2.22 3.96 -9.65
CA GLY A 59 2.45 2.52 -9.64
C GLY A 59 2.40 1.88 -8.26
N ARG A 60 3.43 1.09 -7.95
CA ARG A 60 3.50 0.34 -6.68
C ARG A 60 3.95 1.23 -5.53
N LEU A 61 3.30 1.04 -4.37
CA LEU A 61 3.72 1.58 -3.08
C LEU A 61 4.80 0.66 -2.47
N VAL A 62 5.54 1.18 -1.49
CA VAL A 62 6.59 0.42 -0.78
C VAL A 62 6.04 -0.89 -0.20
N VAL A 63 4.81 -0.87 0.32
CA VAL A 63 4.13 -2.06 0.88
C VAL A 63 3.94 -3.18 -0.13
N ASP A 64 3.78 -2.89 -1.43
CA ASP A 64 3.66 -3.94 -2.45
C ASP A 64 4.96 -4.72 -2.60
N PHE A 65 6.10 -4.04 -2.46
CA PHE A 65 7.40 -4.70 -2.54
C PHE A 65 7.64 -5.56 -1.30
N ILE A 66 7.34 -5.04 -0.10
CA ILE A 66 7.50 -5.79 1.16
C ILE A 66 6.61 -7.05 1.15
N GLY A 67 5.37 -6.95 0.68
CA GLY A 67 4.45 -8.08 0.60
C GLY A 67 4.85 -9.17 -0.40
N MET A 68 5.63 -8.83 -1.42
CA MET A 68 6.10 -9.82 -2.41
C MET A 68 7.26 -10.70 -1.91
N TYR A 69 7.97 -10.30 -0.85
CA TYR A 69 9.13 -11.03 -0.34
C TYR A 69 8.79 -12.08 0.74
N HIS A 70 7.53 -12.25 1.10
CA HIS A 70 7.07 -13.32 1.99
C HIS A 70 6.39 -14.43 1.17
N ASN A 71 7.07 -15.58 1.04
CA ASN A 71 6.53 -16.83 0.51
C ASN A 71 6.58 -17.91 1.61
#